data_AF-A0AAI9EE25-F1
#
_entry.id   AF-A0AAI9EE25-F1
#
_cell.length_a   1.000
_cell.length_b   1.000
_cell.length_c   1.000
_cell.angle_alpha   90.00
_cell.angle_beta   90.00
_cell.angle_gamma   90.00
#
_symmetry.space_group_name_H-M   'P 1'
#
loop_
_entity.id
_entity.type
_entity.pdbx_description
1 polymer ?
#
loop_
_entity_poly.entity_id
_entity_poly.type
_entity_poly.pdbx_seq_one_letter_code
_entity_poly.pdbx_strand_id
1 'polypeptide(L)'
;MAPVPIALCGKHADMADAFISGMLPEFEVVHVCHSAPVAISELRALLRGERTEPASGRGTNFKTAEAAKAPKAIFVGGGFAPSELDEMRSVEELQRVPWLYPSAARRAAGEQARGNLAPPPMDIILGRAKGAMKEKGLLDAPDGHGSGILWEY
;
A
#
# COMPACT_ATOMS: atom_id res chain seq x y z
N MET A 1 -0.34 -20.74 -6.71
CA MET A 1 -1.28 -19.66 -6.36
C MET A 1 -0.75 -18.38 -6.98
N ALA A 2 -1.61 -17.51 -7.51
CA ALA A 2 -1.20 -16.21 -8.03
C ALA A 2 -0.88 -15.25 -6.86
N PRO A 3 0.06 -14.30 -7.02
CA PRO A 3 0.37 -13.32 -5.98
C PRO A 3 -0.86 -12.44 -5.68
N VAL A 4 -1.02 -12.05 -4.41
CA VAL A 4 -2.14 -11.19 -4.00
C VAL A 4 -1.88 -9.74 -4.43
N PRO A 5 -2.78 -9.10 -5.21
CA PRO A 5 -2.56 -7.75 -5.68
C PRO A 5 -2.76 -6.74 -4.55
N ILE A 6 -1.81 -5.83 -4.35
CA ILE A 6 -1.86 -4.77 -3.34
C ILE A 6 -1.46 -3.41 -3.95
N ALA A 7 -1.97 -2.33 -3.37
CA ALA A 7 -1.53 -0.98 -3.70
C ALA A 7 -0.53 -0.46 -2.66
N LEU A 8 0.39 0.41 -3.10
CA LEU A 8 1.41 1.04 -2.27
C LEU A 8 1.25 2.57 -2.31
N CYS A 9 0.97 3.18 -1.16
CA CYS A 9 1.10 4.61 -0.94
C CYS A 9 2.45 4.89 -0.28
N GLY A 10 3.45 5.31 -1.05
CA GLY A 10 4.80 5.62 -0.54
C GLY A 10 5.34 6.89 -1.16
N LYS A 11 5.71 7.91 -0.37
CA LYS A 11 6.15 9.21 -0.91
C LYS A 11 7.51 9.20 -1.63
N HIS A 12 8.31 8.16 -1.45
CA HIS A 12 9.67 8.06 -1.97
C HIS A 12 9.76 6.99 -3.05
N ALA A 13 10.16 7.41 -4.26
CA ALA A 13 10.26 6.54 -5.43
C ALA A 13 11.27 5.39 -5.24
N ASP A 14 12.45 5.67 -4.69
CA ASP A 14 13.51 4.68 -4.51
C ASP A 14 13.09 3.53 -3.57
N MET A 15 12.34 3.85 -2.51
CA MET A 15 11.80 2.85 -1.61
C MET A 15 10.66 2.05 -2.24
N ALA A 16 9.92 2.64 -3.18
CA ALA A 16 8.82 1.95 -3.85
C ALA A 16 9.34 0.80 -4.73
N ASP A 17 10.41 1.02 -5.50
CA ASP A 17 10.99 -0.03 -6.38
C ASP A 17 11.56 -1.21 -5.59
N ALA A 18 12.22 -0.92 -4.46
CA ALA A 18 12.69 -1.94 -3.53
C ALA A 18 11.51 -2.71 -2.89
N PHE A 19 10.45 -2.01 -2.51
CA PHE A 19 9.25 -2.63 -1.94
C PHE A 19 8.52 -3.52 -2.95
N ILE A 20 8.32 -3.05 -4.19
CA ILE A 20 7.71 -3.83 -5.29
C ILE A 20 8.44 -5.17 -5.45
N SER A 21 9.77 -5.13 -5.52
CA SER A 21 10.58 -6.32 -5.74
C SER A 21 10.57 -7.26 -4.53
N GLY A 22 10.59 -6.71 -3.32
CA GLY A 22 10.61 -7.49 -2.08
C GLY A 22 9.28 -8.13 -1.69
N MET A 23 8.16 -7.67 -2.25
CA MET A 23 6.82 -8.21 -1.95
C MET A 23 6.52 -9.53 -2.65
N LEU A 24 7.18 -9.79 -3.78
CA LEU A 24 7.12 -11.07 -4.47
C LEU A 24 7.77 -12.20 -3.62
N PRO A 25 7.41 -13.47 -3.87
CA PRO A 25 6.36 -13.93 -4.79
C PRO A 25 4.95 -13.92 -4.19
N GLU A 26 4.77 -13.60 -2.90
CA GLU A 26 3.47 -13.75 -2.24
C GLU A 26 2.48 -12.61 -2.55
N PHE A 27 3.00 -11.39 -2.71
CA PHE A 27 2.21 -10.19 -2.97
C PHE A 27 2.74 -9.46 -4.21
N GLU A 28 1.81 -8.96 -5.03
CA GLU A 28 2.10 -8.18 -6.23
C GLU A 28 1.71 -6.73 -6.00
N VAL A 29 2.66 -5.80 -6.09
CA VAL A 29 2.33 -4.37 -6.03
C VAL A 29 1.81 -3.93 -7.40
N VAL A 30 0.49 -3.79 -7.50
CA VAL A 30 -0.17 -3.49 -8.77
C VAL A 30 -0.18 -2.00 -9.08
N HIS A 31 -0.22 -1.15 -8.05
CA HIS A 31 -0.36 0.29 -8.21
C HIS A 31 0.40 1.07 -7.13
N VAL A 32 1.05 2.17 -7.50
CA VAL A 32 1.83 3.00 -6.56
C VAL A 32 1.38 4.45 -6.62
N CYS A 33 1.11 5.05 -5.46
CA CYS A 33 0.75 6.46 -5.32
C CYS A 33 1.73 7.18 -4.41
N HIS A 34 2.15 8.39 -4.80
CA HIS A 34 3.13 9.19 -4.06
C HIS A 34 2.50 10.32 -3.23
N SER A 35 1.18 10.55 -3.34
CA SER A 35 0.46 11.56 -2.57
C SER A 35 -0.98 11.12 -2.29
N ALA A 36 -1.60 11.71 -1.25
CA ALA A 36 -2.99 11.46 -0.87
C ALA A 36 -4.00 11.78 -2.00
N PRO A 37 -3.97 12.95 -2.67
CA PRO A 37 -4.94 13.25 -3.72
C PRO A 37 -4.84 12.29 -4.91
N VAL A 38 -3.62 11.85 -5.26
CA VAL A 38 -3.41 10.85 -6.31
C VAL A 38 -3.96 9.50 -5.87
N ALA A 39 -3.68 9.07 -4.64
CA ALA A 39 -4.23 7.83 -4.09
C ALA A 39 -5.77 7.83 -4.09
N ILE A 40 -6.39 8.95 -3.68
CA ILE A 40 -7.84 9.10 -3.71
C ILE A 40 -8.39 8.96 -5.11
N SER A 41 -7.83 9.66 -6.09
CA SER A 41 -8.34 9.61 -7.47
C SER A 41 -8.14 8.24 -8.11
N GLU A 42 -6.93 7.69 -8.03
CA GLU A 42 -6.55 6.50 -8.78
C GLU A 42 -7.03 5.21 -8.12
N LEU A 43 -6.85 5.06 -6.80
CA LEU A 43 -7.27 3.83 -6.12
C LEU A 43 -8.80 3.72 -6.08
N ARG A 44 -9.52 4.85 -6.03
CA ARG A 44 -10.98 4.88 -6.12
C ARG A 44 -11.46 4.31 -7.45
N ALA A 45 -10.87 4.77 -8.56
CA ALA A 45 -11.20 4.28 -9.89
C ALA A 45 -10.89 2.79 -10.02
N LEU A 46 -9.71 2.34 -9.56
CA LEU A 46 -9.35 0.92 -9.58
C LEU A 46 -10.30 0.03 -8.79
N LEU A 47 -10.73 0.46 -7.59
CA LEU A 47 -11.69 -0.28 -6.76
C LEU A 47 -13.13 -0.25 -7.31
N ARG A 48 -13.42 0.65 -8.26
CA ARG A 48 -14.65 0.66 -9.06
C ARG A 48 -14.56 -0.23 -10.31
N GLY A 49 -13.40 -0.83 -10.57
CA GLY A 49 -13.13 -1.60 -11.79
C GLY A 49 -12.84 -0.73 -13.01
N GLU A 50 -12.59 0.57 -12.80
CA GLU A 50 -12.21 1.50 -13.85
C GLU A 50 -10.71 1.40 -14.12
N ARG A 51 -10.32 1.59 -15.37
CA ARG A 51 -8.90 1.61 -15.73
C ARG A 51 -8.28 2.92 -15.27
N THR A 52 -7.18 2.84 -14.56
CA THR A 52 -6.35 4.01 -14.23
C THR A 52 -4.88 3.66 -14.32
N GLU A 53 -4.12 4.50 -15.01
CA GLU A 53 -2.67 4.39 -15.08
C GLU A 53 -2.05 5.07 -13.85
N PRO A 54 -1.08 4.43 -13.16
CA PRO A 54 -0.45 5.04 -12.01
C PRO A 54 0.39 6.23 -12.45
N ALA A 55 0.10 7.42 -11.92
CA ALA A 55 0.90 8.62 -12.17
C ALA A 55 2.37 8.47 -11.72
N SER A 56 2.66 7.51 -10.84
CA SER A 56 4.03 7.15 -10.42
C SER A 56 4.85 6.43 -11.49
N GLY A 57 4.22 5.94 -12.56
CA GLY A 57 4.86 5.08 -13.57
C GLY A 57 5.30 3.71 -13.01
N ARG A 58 4.75 3.29 -11.87
CA ARG A 58 5.17 2.09 -11.12
C ARG A 58 4.01 1.16 -10.79
N GLY A 59 4.36 -0.09 -10.51
CA GLY A 59 3.42 -1.17 -10.29
C GLY A 59 3.14 -1.95 -11.58
N THR A 60 2.53 -3.12 -11.45
CA THR A 60 2.28 -3.96 -12.62
C THR A 60 1.20 -3.38 -13.53
N ASN A 61 0.21 -2.63 -13.02
CA ASN A 61 -0.82 -1.96 -13.84
C ASN A 61 -0.24 -0.96 -14.84
N PHE A 62 0.97 -0.42 -14.62
CA PHE A 62 1.66 0.42 -15.60
C PHE A 62 2.24 -0.39 -16.78
N LYS A 63 2.66 -1.63 -16.51
CA LYS A 63 3.45 -2.46 -17.44
C LYS A 63 2.58 -3.33 -18.34
N THR A 64 1.32 -3.56 -17.98
CA THR A 64 0.41 -4.46 -18.72
C THR A 64 -0.62 -3.67 -19.52
N ALA A 65 -0.87 -4.12 -20.76
CA ALA A 65 -1.97 -3.65 -21.59
C ALA A 65 -3.32 -4.30 -21.26
N GLU A 66 -3.33 -5.32 -20.40
CA GLU A 66 -4.55 -5.98 -19.89
C GLU A 66 -5.33 -5.08 -18.92
N ALA A 67 -6.52 -5.53 -18.52
CA ALA A 67 -7.36 -4.83 -17.56
C ALA A 67 -6.60 -4.53 -16.25
N ALA A 68 -6.78 -3.31 -15.72
CA ALA A 68 -6.13 -2.90 -14.49
C ALA A 68 -6.60 -3.79 -13.32
N LYS A 69 -5.65 -4.34 -12.56
CA LYS A 69 -5.95 -5.17 -11.39
C LYS A 69 -6.38 -4.28 -10.23
N ALA A 70 -7.53 -4.57 -9.65
CA ALA A 70 -7.97 -3.95 -8.40
C ALA A 70 -7.14 -4.50 -7.23
N PRO A 71 -6.60 -3.63 -6.34
CA PRO A 71 -5.86 -4.08 -5.17
C PRO A 71 -6.81 -4.72 -4.14
N LYS A 72 -6.34 -5.74 -3.43
CA LYS A 72 -7.04 -6.36 -2.29
C LYS A 72 -6.67 -5.76 -0.94
N ALA A 73 -5.61 -4.96 -0.88
CA ALA A 73 -5.22 -4.20 0.30
C ALA A 73 -4.42 -2.95 -0.12
N ILE A 74 -4.42 -1.94 0.75
CA ILE A 74 -3.66 -0.70 0.55
C ILE A 74 -2.59 -0.59 1.64
N PHE A 75 -1.33 -0.59 1.25
CA PHE A 75 -0.20 -0.38 2.15
C PHE A 75 0.22 1.09 2.12
N VAL A 76 0.28 1.73 3.29
CA VAL A 76 0.63 3.14 3.42
C VAL A 76 1.93 3.27 4.21
N GLY A 77 2.96 3.85 3.59
CA GLY A 77 4.25 4.07 4.23
C GLY A 77 4.19 5.18 5.28
N GLY A 78 5.08 5.10 6.28
CA GLY A 78 5.12 6.05 7.41
C GLY A 78 5.52 7.49 7.07
N GLY A 79 5.70 7.82 5.79
CA GLY A 79 5.87 9.20 5.33
C GLY A 79 4.56 9.96 5.12
N PHE A 80 3.41 9.27 5.13
CA PHE A 80 2.09 9.90 5.14
C PHE A 80 1.74 10.32 6.56
N ALA A 81 1.17 11.52 6.70
CA ALA A 81 0.64 12.00 7.96
C ALA A 81 -0.68 11.27 8.30
N PRO A 82 -1.05 11.15 9.59
CA PRO A 82 -2.35 10.63 9.98
C PRO A 82 -3.52 11.38 9.32
N SER A 83 -3.42 12.70 9.17
CA SER A 83 -4.46 13.49 8.49
C SER A 83 -4.62 13.14 7.02
N GLU A 84 -3.52 12.84 6.31
CA GLU A 84 -3.58 12.36 4.93
C GLU A 84 -4.21 10.97 4.86
N LEU A 85 -3.93 10.10 5.84
CA LEU A 85 -4.56 8.79 5.94
C LEU A 85 -6.07 8.90 6.18
N ASP A 86 -6.50 9.76 7.10
CA ASP A 86 -7.92 10.01 7.38
C ASP A 86 -8.63 10.57 6.15
N GLU A 87 -8.01 11.51 5.42
CA GLU A 87 -8.55 12.04 4.17
C GLU A 87 -8.77 10.91 3.15
N MET A 88 -7.77 10.06 2.91
CA MET A 88 -7.92 8.92 1.99
C MET A 88 -9.00 7.94 2.47
N ARG A 89 -9.01 7.60 3.76
CA ARG A 89 -9.99 6.65 4.32
C ARG A 89 -11.41 7.22 4.42
N SER A 90 -11.60 8.53 4.28
CA SER A 90 -12.93 9.15 4.23
C SER A 90 -13.70 8.81 2.94
N VAL A 91 -13.01 8.28 1.93
CA VAL A 91 -13.57 7.85 0.65
C VAL A 91 -14.18 6.46 0.77
N GLU A 92 -15.49 6.32 0.56
CA GLU A 92 -16.25 5.07 0.76
C GLU A 92 -15.68 3.89 -0.04
N GLU A 93 -15.27 4.12 -1.29
CA GLU A 93 -14.74 3.08 -2.15
C GLU A 93 -13.41 2.52 -1.64
N LEU A 94 -12.60 3.39 -1.03
CA LEU A 94 -11.32 3.06 -0.43
C LEU A 94 -11.47 2.24 0.86
N GLN A 95 -12.64 2.30 1.51
CA GLN A 95 -12.98 1.46 2.66
C GLN A 95 -13.40 0.03 2.25
N ARG A 96 -13.40 -0.34 0.97
CA ARG A 96 -13.75 -1.71 0.55
C ARG A 96 -12.64 -2.74 0.80
N VAL A 97 -11.44 -2.27 1.08
CA VAL A 97 -10.26 -3.12 1.31
C VAL A 97 -9.57 -2.75 2.63
N PRO A 98 -8.82 -3.67 3.23
CA PRO A 98 -8.02 -3.41 4.41
C PRO A 98 -6.83 -2.49 4.11
N TRP A 99 -6.44 -1.73 5.13
CA TRP A 99 -5.35 -0.78 5.09
C TRP A 99 -4.24 -1.22 6.01
N LEU A 100 -2.99 -1.13 5.57
CA LEU A 100 -1.82 -1.33 6.42
C LEU A 100 -1.10 -0.01 6.63
N TYR A 101 -0.88 0.36 7.88
CA TYR A 101 -0.22 1.60 8.24
C TYR A 101 0.69 1.41 9.46
N PRO A 102 1.93 1.96 9.47
CA PRO A 102 2.78 1.83 10.64
C PRO A 102 2.15 2.50 11.86
N SER A 103 2.30 1.84 13.01
CA SER A 103 1.82 2.38 14.28
C SER A 103 2.43 3.73 14.63
N ALA A 104 1.75 4.51 15.49
CA ALA A 104 2.23 5.82 15.93
C ALA A 104 3.66 5.79 16.47
N ALA A 105 4.00 4.79 17.29
CA ALA A 105 5.34 4.60 17.81
C ALA A 105 6.40 4.38 16.71
N ARG A 106 6.05 3.61 15.67
CA ARG A 106 6.95 3.36 14.54
C ARG A 106 7.11 4.57 13.63
N ARG A 107 6.05 5.36 13.46
CA ARG A 107 6.11 6.64 12.74
C ARG A 107 6.99 7.64 13.47
N ALA A 108 6.81 7.78 14.79
CA ALA A 108 7.66 8.62 15.63
C ALA A 108 9.13 8.19 15.54
N ALA A 109 9.42 6.89 15.62
CA ALA A 109 10.78 6.37 15.45
C ALA A 109 11.35 6.67 14.05
N GLY A 110 10.54 6.56 12.99
CA GLY A 110 10.96 6.89 11.62
C GLY A 110 11.17 8.39 11.39
N GLU A 111 10.37 9.24 12.03
CA GLU A 111 10.51 10.70 11.98
C GLU A 111 11.73 11.18 12.77
N GLN A 112 11.93 10.65 13.99
CA GLN A 112 13.14 10.87 14.79
C GLN A 112 14.38 10.38 14.06
N ALA A 113 14.27 9.24 13.35
CA ALA A 113 15.34 8.79 12.48
C ALA A 113 15.60 9.83 11.38
N ARG A 114 14.61 10.33 10.63
CA ARG A 114 14.86 11.34 9.57
C ARG A 114 15.64 12.58 10.01
N GLY A 115 15.64 12.93 11.30
CA GLY A 115 16.48 14.00 11.86
C GLY A 115 17.94 13.62 12.17
N ASN A 116 18.30 12.34 12.33
CA ASN A 116 19.65 11.89 12.72
C ASN A 116 20.07 10.44 12.35
N LEU A 117 19.23 9.63 11.68
CA LEU A 117 19.39 8.21 11.32
C LEU A 117 18.60 7.87 10.03
N ALA A 118 19.12 6.96 9.20
CA ALA A 118 18.38 6.50 8.02
C ALA A 118 17.03 5.84 8.40
N PRO A 119 16.00 5.88 7.53
CA PRO A 119 14.80 5.07 7.74
C PRO A 119 15.17 3.59 7.96
N PRO A 120 14.33 2.81 8.65
CA PRO A 120 14.63 1.40 8.88
C PRO A 120 14.87 0.67 7.55
N PRO A 121 15.77 -0.32 7.52
CA PRO A 121 16.08 -1.05 6.29
C PRO A 121 14.84 -1.66 5.63
N MET A 122 14.84 -1.73 4.30
CA MET A 122 13.69 -2.21 3.54
C MET A 122 13.27 -3.63 3.94
N ASP A 123 14.22 -4.51 4.21
CA ASP A 123 13.97 -5.89 4.64
C ASP A 123 13.11 -5.96 5.92
N ILE A 124 13.38 -5.09 6.89
CA ILE A 124 12.60 -5.00 8.13
C ILE A 124 11.17 -4.53 7.84
N ILE A 125 11.01 -3.54 6.96
CA ILE A 125 9.68 -3.04 6.57
C ILE A 125 8.89 -4.15 5.85
N LEU A 126 9.52 -4.84 4.91
CA LEU A 126 8.93 -5.97 4.17
C LEU A 126 8.54 -7.11 5.10
N GLY A 127 9.43 -7.51 6.02
CA GLY A 127 9.16 -8.56 6.98
C GLY A 127 7.95 -8.25 7.86
N ARG A 128 7.84 -7.01 8.35
CA ARG A 128 6.67 -6.59 9.14
C ARG A 128 5.39 -6.52 8.31
N ALA A 129 5.46 -5.95 7.10
CA ALA A 129 4.32 -5.84 6.20
C ALA A 129 3.77 -7.23 5.82
N LYS A 130 4.64 -8.13 5.34
CA LYS A 130 4.30 -9.51 5.01
C LYS A 130 3.79 -10.27 6.22
N GLY A 131 4.45 -10.13 7.38
CA GLY A 131 4.04 -10.75 8.63
C GLY A 131 2.62 -10.35 9.03
N ALA A 132 2.31 -9.05 9.02
CA ALA A 132 0.98 -8.55 9.32
C ALA A 132 -0.07 -9.04 8.32
N MET A 133 0.20 -8.97 7.01
CA MET A 133 -0.74 -9.46 5.99
C MET A 133 -1.01 -10.96 6.12
N LYS A 134 0.01 -11.76 6.44
CA LYS A 134 -0.14 -13.21 6.70
C LYS A 134 -0.95 -13.48 7.97
N GLU A 135 -0.62 -12.81 9.07
CA GLU A 135 -1.35 -12.96 10.35
C GLU A 135 -2.83 -12.59 10.21
N LYS A 136 -3.15 -11.56 9.41
CA LYS A 136 -4.53 -11.14 9.14
C LYS A 136 -5.24 -11.95 8.06
N GLY A 137 -4.57 -12.97 7.49
CA GLY A 137 -5.14 -13.93 6.55
C GLY A 137 -5.31 -13.40 5.14
N LEU A 138 -4.59 -12.35 4.72
CA LEU A 138 -4.77 -11.73 3.40
C LEU A 138 -4.41 -12.68 2.24
N LEU A 139 -3.55 -13.68 2.46
CA LEU A 139 -3.18 -14.67 1.43
C LEU A 139 -4.32 -15.61 1.05
N ASP A 140 -5.17 -15.93 2.01
CA ASP A 140 -6.27 -16.89 1.88
C ASP A 140 -7.64 -16.19 1.84
N ALA A 141 -7.63 -14.86 1.87
CA ALA A 141 -8.80 -14.02 1.98
C ALA A 141 -9.64 -14.00 0.68
N PRO A 142 -10.98 -14.15 0.78
CA PRO A 142 -11.87 -13.86 -0.33
C PRO A 142 -11.87 -12.36 -0.66
N ASP A 143 -12.40 -12.00 -1.83
CA ASP A 143 -12.55 -10.59 -2.22
C ASP A 143 -13.43 -9.83 -1.20
N GLY A 144 -12.92 -8.69 -0.71
CA GLY A 144 -13.60 -7.86 0.29
C GLY A 144 -13.33 -8.21 1.76
N HIS A 145 -12.47 -9.20 2.06
CA HIS A 145 -12.06 -9.50 3.43
C HIS A 145 -11.37 -8.31 4.11
N GLY A 146 -11.83 -7.93 5.30
CA GLY A 146 -11.23 -6.84 6.07
C GLY A 146 -11.53 -5.44 5.56
N SER A 147 -12.63 -5.25 4.83
CA SER A 147 -13.09 -3.94 4.34
C SER A 147 -13.08 -2.88 5.45
N GLY A 148 -12.35 -1.78 5.21
CA GLY A 148 -12.35 -0.59 6.04
C GLY A 148 -11.50 -0.72 7.31
N ILE A 149 -10.95 -1.91 7.58
CA ILE A 149 -10.10 -2.17 8.74
C ILE A 149 -8.73 -1.55 8.51
N LEU A 150 -8.25 -0.82 9.52
CA LEU A 150 -6.87 -0.36 9.59
C LEU A 150 -6.04 -1.36 10.42
N TRP A 151 -5.09 -2.02 9.78
CA TRP A 151 -4.10 -2.87 10.43
C TRP A 151 -2.84 -2.07 10.70
N GLU A 152 -2.52 -1.93 11.98
CA GLU A 152 -1.22 -1.42 12.39
C GLU A 152 -0.18 -2.55 12.38
N TYR A 153 1.01 -2.27 11.85
CA TYR A 153 2.12 -3.23 11.74
C TYR A 153 3.45 -2.64 12.16
#